data_AF-A0A1Y4RGE4-F1
#
_entry.id   AF-A0A1Y4RGE4-F1
#
_cell.length_a   1.000
_cell.length_b   1.000
_cell.length_c   1.000
_cell.angle_alpha   90.00
_cell.angle_beta   90.00
_cell.angle_gamma   90.00
#
_symmetry.space_group_name_H-M   'P 1'
#
loop_
_entity.id
_entity.type
_entity.pdbx_description
1 polymer ?
#
loop_
_entity_poly.entity_id
_entity_poly.type
_entity_poly.pdbx_seq_one_letter_code
_entity_poly.pdbx_strand_id
1 'polypeptide(L)'
;MKKTVTIVLLLSIIALSGCTTDEKNTSAETEISTETESNDEKTEEEDSEPEPPEREEVLAARELALEGISEEEAERLTENIKTANLVLEQAYMYDNIFGKLEDKDSLYWNYFDQTGEIQIGWAYEGDIVKKEVMEEENLTEEDFYSKYGSPVVAENHYDAEAFAELLADMKSTVNNENLQNDLQQIIDNTKLAAETHEMEYANNIYKLVHDMDYFLLRYGPDDVGSYVQDKSMISRYYGTLSFYD
;
A
#
# COMPACT_ATOMS: atom_id res chain seq x y z
N MET A 1 5.97 20.29 31.22
CA MET A 1 5.94 19.07 30.40
C MET A 1 5.08 19.38 29.19
N LYS A 2 5.65 19.39 27.98
CA LYS A 2 4.85 19.52 26.76
C LYS A 2 3.94 18.29 26.66
N LYS A 3 2.64 18.48 26.44
CA LYS A 3 1.70 17.37 26.27
C LYS A 3 1.95 16.75 24.88
N THR A 4 2.01 15.43 24.79
CA THR A 4 2.12 14.71 23.51
C THR A 4 0.75 14.16 23.13
N VAL A 5 0.38 14.25 21.85
CA VAL A 5 -0.83 13.61 21.32
C VAL A 5 -0.42 12.36 20.56
N THR A 6 -0.82 11.19 21.05
CA THR A 6 -0.48 9.89 20.42
C THR A 6 -1.63 9.43 19.53
N ILE A 7 -1.34 9.12 18.27
CA ILE A 7 -2.26 8.41 17.38
C ILE A 7 -1.87 6.92 17.40
N VAL A 8 -2.82 6.07 17.79
CA VAL A 8 -2.64 4.62 17.74
C VAL A 8 -3.32 4.11 16.46
N LEU A 9 -2.52 3.68 15.49
CA LEU A 9 -2.98 2.90 14.34
C LEU A 9 -3.32 1.49 14.85
N LEU A 10 -4.60 1.25 15.17
CA LEU A 10 -5.11 0.00 15.72
C LEU A 10 -5.06 -1.12 14.67
N LEU A 11 -3.95 -1.86 14.63
CA LEU A 11 -3.83 -3.15 13.95
C LEU A 11 -4.69 -4.20 14.67
N SER A 12 -5.94 -4.36 14.23
CA SER A 12 -6.87 -5.34 14.79
C SER A 12 -7.12 -6.47 13.80
N ILE A 13 -6.23 -7.47 13.73
CA ILE A 13 -6.53 -8.74 13.05
C ILE A 13 -7.26 -9.63 14.05
N ILE A 14 -8.59 -9.65 13.99
CA ILE A 14 -9.40 -10.68 14.65
C ILE A 14 -9.43 -11.89 13.72
N ALA A 15 -8.60 -12.89 14.00
CA ALA A 15 -8.78 -14.23 13.46
C ALA A 15 -9.90 -14.93 14.24
N LEU A 16 -11.10 -15.03 13.66
CA LEU A 16 -12.13 -15.96 14.10
C LEU A 16 -12.69 -16.73 12.89
N SER A 17 -12.21 -17.96 12.78
CA SER A 17 -12.71 -19.01 11.91
C SER A 17 -14.17 -19.37 12.23
N GLY A 18 -14.97 -19.65 11.21
CA GLY A 18 -16.31 -20.23 11.38
C GLY A 18 -17.01 -20.54 10.06
N CYS A 19 -16.88 -21.79 9.61
CA CYS A 19 -17.60 -22.38 8.47
C CYS A 19 -19.13 -22.12 8.51
N THR A 20 -19.78 -22.02 7.34
CA THR A 20 -20.83 -22.97 6.89
C THR A 20 -21.42 -22.61 5.51
N THR A 21 -21.23 -23.55 4.57
CA THR A 21 -22.16 -24.08 3.53
C THR A 21 -23.00 -23.17 2.63
N ASP A 22 -22.62 -23.23 1.34
CA ASP A 22 -23.40 -23.31 0.09
C ASP A 22 -24.93 -23.13 0.11
N GLU A 23 -25.42 -22.31 -0.82
CA GLU A 23 -26.60 -22.67 -1.62
C GLU A 23 -26.54 -22.09 -3.05
N LYS A 24 -26.58 -23.02 -4.02
CA LYS A 24 -26.77 -22.81 -5.46
C LYS A 24 -28.05 -22.03 -5.75
N ASN A 25 -28.04 -21.17 -6.76
CA ASN A 25 -29.23 -21.05 -7.61
C ASN A 25 -28.93 -20.79 -9.09
N THR A 26 -29.57 -21.62 -9.91
CA THR A 26 -29.55 -21.71 -11.37
C THR A 26 -30.63 -20.81 -11.96
N SER A 27 -30.34 -20.11 -13.06
CA SER A 27 -31.19 -19.96 -14.27
C SER A 27 -30.59 -18.88 -15.17
N ALA A 28 -30.72 -18.82 -16.48
CA ALA A 28 -31.08 -19.73 -17.57
C ALA A 28 -30.82 -18.88 -18.83
N GLU A 29 -30.39 -19.53 -19.92
CA GLU A 29 -30.09 -18.92 -21.22
C GLU A 29 -31.24 -18.10 -21.80
N THR A 30 -30.90 -17.11 -22.63
CA THR A 30 -31.65 -16.82 -23.85
C THR A 30 -30.69 -16.28 -24.91
N GLU A 31 -30.42 -17.10 -25.91
CA GLU A 31 -29.84 -16.69 -27.20
C GLU A 31 -30.88 -15.93 -28.03
N ILE A 32 -30.45 -14.91 -28.79
CA ILE A 32 -30.94 -14.72 -30.16
C ILE A 32 -29.90 -13.99 -31.03
N SER A 33 -29.89 -14.45 -32.27
CA SER A 33 -28.97 -14.38 -33.39
C SER A 33 -28.70 -13.02 -34.07
N THR A 34 -27.44 -12.85 -34.47
CA THR A 34 -26.85 -12.32 -35.73
C THR A 34 -27.46 -11.12 -36.45
N GLU A 35 -26.60 -10.15 -36.77
CA GLU A 35 -26.37 -9.68 -38.14
C GLU A 35 -24.98 -9.05 -38.28
N THR A 36 -24.36 -9.29 -39.43
CA THR A 36 -22.99 -8.92 -39.81
C THR A 36 -23.03 -7.61 -40.59
N GLU A 37 -22.19 -6.62 -40.26
CA GLU A 37 -21.77 -5.60 -41.21
C GLU A 37 -20.30 -5.24 -41.00
N SER A 38 -19.57 -5.37 -42.10
CA SER A 38 -18.16 -5.05 -42.27
C SER A 38 -17.91 -3.54 -42.20
N ASN A 39 -16.89 -3.10 -41.47
CA ASN A 39 -16.15 -1.92 -41.90
C ASN A 39 -14.70 -1.90 -41.36
N ASP A 40 -13.86 -1.29 -42.19
CA ASP A 40 -12.40 -1.30 -42.22
C ASP A 40 -11.65 -1.12 -40.89
N GLU A 41 -10.52 -1.83 -40.82
CA GLU A 41 -9.42 -1.68 -39.89
C GLU A 41 -8.98 -0.22 -39.73
N LYS A 42 -9.06 0.25 -38.49
CA LYS A 42 -8.07 1.17 -37.94
C LYS A 42 -7.87 0.75 -36.49
N THR A 43 -6.87 -0.09 -36.25
CA THR A 43 -6.40 -0.44 -34.91
C THR A 43 -5.82 0.81 -34.28
N GLU A 44 -6.68 1.58 -33.63
CA GLU A 44 -6.28 2.39 -32.48
C GLU A 44 -6.05 1.35 -31.38
N GLU A 45 -4.79 1.16 -30.97
CA GLU A 45 -4.50 0.46 -29.72
C GLU A 45 -5.15 1.31 -28.63
N GLU A 46 -6.38 0.94 -28.26
CA GLU A 46 -6.99 1.34 -27.01
C GLU A 46 -6.05 0.81 -25.93
N ASP A 47 -5.39 1.72 -25.22
CA ASP A 47 -4.68 1.44 -23.98
C ASP A 47 -5.73 1.02 -22.95
N SER A 48 -6.21 -0.22 -23.08
CA SER A 48 -7.16 -0.82 -22.15
C SER A 48 -6.41 -1.09 -20.86
N GLU A 49 -6.91 -0.54 -19.74
CA GLU A 49 -6.39 -0.88 -18.42
C GLU A 49 -6.30 -2.41 -18.29
N PRO A 50 -5.20 -2.95 -17.74
CA PRO A 50 -4.98 -4.39 -17.68
C PRO A 50 -6.11 -5.04 -16.86
N GLU A 51 -6.73 -6.09 -17.41
CA GLU A 51 -7.79 -6.82 -16.70
C GLU A 51 -7.16 -7.73 -15.63
N PRO A 52 -7.59 -7.65 -14.36
CA PRO A 52 -7.04 -8.47 -13.28
C PRO A 52 -7.19 -9.98 -13.55
N PRO A 53 -6.20 -10.79 -13.14
CA PRO A 53 -6.20 -12.23 -13.38
C PRO A 53 -7.27 -12.94 -12.56
N GLU A 54 -7.76 -14.04 -13.10
CA GLU A 54 -8.67 -14.93 -12.39
C GLU A 54 -7.92 -15.70 -11.29
N ARG A 55 -8.68 -16.26 -10.34
CA ARG A 55 -8.12 -16.98 -9.18
C ARG A 55 -7.14 -18.08 -9.59
N GLU A 56 -7.49 -18.88 -10.60
CA GLU A 56 -6.66 -19.98 -11.09
C GLU A 56 -5.33 -19.48 -11.67
N GLU A 57 -5.32 -18.31 -12.31
CA GLU A 57 -4.11 -17.71 -12.87
C GLU A 57 -3.18 -17.22 -11.77
N VAL A 58 -3.74 -16.57 -10.73
CA VAL A 58 -2.97 -16.16 -9.54
C VAL A 58 -2.38 -17.37 -8.81
N LEU A 59 -3.12 -18.48 -8.70
CA LEU A 59 -2.61 -19.70 -8.07
C LEU A 59 -1.45 -20.31 -8.87
N ALA A 60 -1.55 -20.36 -10.19
CA ALA A 60 -0.48 -20.86 -11.06
C ALA A 60 0.76 -19.94 -11.03
N ALA A 61 0.55 -18.62 -11.08
CA ALA A 61 1.59 -17.62 -10.92
C ALA A 61 2.32 -17.76 -9.59
N ARG A 62 1.58 -17.94 -8.49
CA ARG A 62 2.14 -18.14 -7.14
C ARG A 62 2.99 -19.41 -7.05
N GLU A 63 2.51 -20.52 -7.62
CA GLU A 63 3.26 -21.78 -7.62
C GLU A 63 4.62 -21.60 -8.33
N LEU A 64 4.65 -20.88 -9.46
CA LEU A 64 5.87 -20.55 -10.19
C LEU A 64 6.77 -19.56 -9.41
N ALA A 65 6.19 -18.54 -8.80
CA ALA A 65 6.93 -17.52 -8.07
C ALA A 65 7.65 -18.08 -6.83
N LEU A 66 7.02 -19.06 -6.16
CA LEU A 66 7.51 -19.66 -4.93
C LEU A 66 8.22 -21.00 -5.14
N GLU A 67 8.49 -21.38 -6.39
CA GLU A 67 9.15 -22.66 -6.71
C GLU A 67 10.52 -22.77 -6.02
N GLY A 68 10.70 -23.87 -5.26
CA GLY A 68 11.95 -24.18 -4.58
C GLY A 68 12.25 -23.35 -3.33
N ILE A 69 11.30 -22.52 -2.88
CA ILE A 69 11.34 -21.83 -1.58
C ILE A 69 10.77 -22.77 -0.50
N SER A 70 11.27 -22.70 0.75
CA SER A 70 10.65 -23.46 1.84
C SER A 70 9.28 -22.89 2.24
N GLU A 71 8.41 -23.72 2.82
CA GLU A 71 7.08 -23.27 3.28
C GLU A 71 7.17 -22.13 4.30
N GLU A 72 8.14 -22.20 5.22
CA GLU A 72 8.38 -21.16 6.23
C GLU A 72 8.81 -19.82 5.59
N GLU A 73 9.69 -19.85 4.59
CA GLU A 73 10.13 -18.65 3.87
C GLU A 73 9.01 -18.07 3.00
N ALA A 74 8.19 -18.91 2.37
CA ALA A 74 7.03 -18.51 1.59
C ALA A 74 5.95 -17.85 2.47
N GLU A 75 5.64 -18.43 3.64
CA GLU A 75 4.71 -17.86 4.61
C GLU A 75 5.25 -16.51 5.13
N ARG A 76 6.54 -16.46 5.48
CA ARG A 76 7.19 -15.23 5.93
C ARG A 76 7.13 -14.13 4.88
N LEU A 77 7.40 -14.43 3.59
CA LEU A 77 7.27 -13.45 2.51
C LEU A 77 5.83 -12.96 2.38
N THR A 78 4.88 -13.89 2.34
CA THR A 78 3.44 -13.60 2.19
C THR A 78 2.92 -12.69 3.30
N GLU A 79 3.21 -13.01 4.55
CA GLU A 79 2.70 -12.24 5.70
C GLU A 79 3.36 -10.86 5.82
N ASN A 80 4.64 -10.71 5.47
CA ASN A 80 5.30 -9.40 5.48
C ASN A 80 4.78 -8.47 4.37
N ILE A 81 4.59 -8.99 3.14
CA ILE A 81 4.03 -8.20 2.03
C ILE A 81 2.57 -7.81 2.33
N LYS A 82 1.75 -8.73 2.82
CA LYS A 82 0.40 -8.45 3.31
C LYS A 82 0.38 -7.36 4.38
N THR A 83 1.25 -7.46 5.38
CA THR A 83 1.30 -6.47 6.47
C THR A 83 1.67 -5.10 5.93
N ALA A 84 2.67 -5.02 5.04
CA ALA A 84 3.05 -3.77 4.39
C ALA A 84 1.90 -3.18 3.56
N ASN A 85 1.18 -4.01 2.79
CA ASN A 85 0.02 -3.56 2.02
C ASN A 85 -1.04 -2.94 2.94
N LEU A 86 -1.45 -3.67 3.99
CA LEU A 86 -2.51 -3.22 4.89
C LEU A 86 -2.16 -1.91 5.61
N VAL A 87 -0.89 -1.73 6.02
CA VAL A 87 -0.43 -0.48 6.64
C VAL A 87 -0.50 0.69 5.65
N LEU A 88 0.01 0.51 4.43
CA LEU A 88 0.01 1.56 3.41
C LEU A 88 -1.39 1.86 2.90
N GLU A 89 -2.21 0.85 2.69
CA GLU A 89 -3.61 0.99 2.27
C GLU A 89 -4.43 1.75 3.32
N GLN A 90 -4.25 1.44 4.60
CA GLN A 90 -4.90 2.19 5.68
C GLN A 90 -4.46 3.66 5.71
N ALA A 91 -3.15 3.92 5.58
CA ALA A 91 -2.61 5.28 5.54
C ALA A 91 -3.11 6.06 4.30
N TYR A 92 -3.23 5.39 3.17
CA TYR A 92 -3.81 5.94 1.95
C TYR A 92 -5.28 6.31 2.13
N MET A 93 -6.10 5.36 2.59
CA MET A 93 -7.55 5.53 2.67
C MET A 93 -7.98 6.54 3.73
N TYR A 94 -7.33 6.54 4.90
CA TYR A 94 -7.82 7.27 6.06
C TYR A 94 -6.99 8.49 6.43
N ASP A 95 -5.73 8.55 5.97
CA ASP A 95 -4.79 9.59 6.40
C ASP A 95 -4.26 10.48 5.27
N ASN A 96 -4.67 10.22 4.02
CA ASN A 96 -4.20 10.94 2.83
C ASN A 96 -2.65 11.02 2.79
N ILE A 97 -1.99 9.88 3.06
CA ILE A 97 -0.54 9.81 3.23
C ILE A 97 0.22 10.44 2.05
N PHE A 98 -0.18 10.15 0.81
CA PHE A 98 0.51 10.69 -0.36
C PHE A 98 0.35 12.22 -0.47
N GLY A 99 -0.82 12.78 -0.18
CA GLY A 99 -0.98 14.23 -0.15
C GLY A 99 -0.13 14.91 0.93
N LYS A 100 0.22 14.20 2.01
CA LYS A 100 1.12 14.72 3.06
C LYS A 100 2.59 14.57 2.69
N LEU A 101 2.95 13.58 1.90
CA LEU A 101 4.30 13.35 1.40
C LEU A 101 4.65 14.23 0.20
N GLU A 102 3.67 14.91 -0.43
CA GLU A 102 3.94 15.92 -1.47
C GLU A 102 4.82 17.07 -0.96
N ASP A 103 4.74 17.38 0.34
CA ASP A 103 5.67 18.31 1.00
C ASP A 103 6.91 17.56 1.50
N LYS A 104 8.08 17.92 0.96
CA LYS A 104 9.37 17.31 1.31
C LYS A 104 9.81 17.57 2.73
N ASP A 105 9.32 18.67 3.32
CA ASP A 105 9.60 19.07 4.70
C ASP A 105 8.52 18.54 5.67
N SER A 106 7.56 17.75 5.16
CA SER A 106 6.52 17.13 5.96
C SER A 106 7.11 16.20 7.01
N LEU A 107 6.62 16.32 8.25
CA LEU A 107 7.00 15.43 9.34
C LEU A 107 6.55 13.97 9.11
N TYR A 108 5.71 13.72 8.10
CA TYR A 108 5.35 12.36 7.69
C TYR A 108 6.51 11.57 7.07
N TRP A 109 7.56 12.24 6.58
CA TRP A 109 8.78 11.57 6.14
C TRP A 109 9.50 10.83 7.28
N ASN A 110 9.21 11.17 8.55
CA ASN A 110 9.75 10.41 9.68
C ASN A 110 9.32 8.93 9.73
N TYR A 111 8.27 8.52 8.99
CA TYR A 111 7.97 7.10 8.78
C TYR A 111 9.06 6.37 7.97
N PHE A 112 9.76 7.08 7.09
CA PHE A 112 10.90 6.56 6.33
C PHE A 112 12.22 6.75 7.08
N ASP A 113 12.34 7.83 7.86
CA ASP A 113 13.64 8.24 8.43
C ASP A 113 13.95 7.63 9.80
N GLN A 114 12.93 7.25 10.58
CA GLN A 114 13.09 6.96 12.01
C GLN A 114 12.23 5.79 12.48
N THR A 115 12.79 4.97 13.36
CA THR A 115 12.09 3.91 14.10
C THR A 115 11.77 4.37 15.53
N GLY A 116 10.68 3.87 16.12
CA GLY A 116 10.20 4.16 17.46
C GLY A 116 9.11 5.25 17.50
N GLU A 117 9.04 6.02 18.60
CA GLU A 117 8.13 7.16 18.69
C GLU A 117 8.63 8.28 17.77
N ILE A 118 7.92 8.49 16.67
CA ILE A 118 8.21 9.52 15.67
C ILE A 118 7.23 10.68 15.77
N GLN A 119 7.71 11.90 15.52
CA GLN A 119 6.83 13.06 15.39
C GLN A 119 6.31 13.16 13.95
N ILE A 120 4.99 13.22 13.77
CA ILE A 120 4.33 13.29 12.45
C ILE A 120 3.58 14.60 12.22
N GLY A 121 3.57 15.48 13.21
CA GLY A 121 2.87 16.76 13.09
C GLY A 121 2.89 17.59 14.36
N TRP A 122 2.06 18.63 14.34
CA TRP A 122 1.82 19.51 15.47
C TRP A 122 0.31 19.69 15.68
N ALA A 123 -0.10 19.67 16.94
CA ALA A 123 -1.42 20.08 17.39
C ALA A 123 -1.27 21.30 18.29
N TYR A 124 -2.29 22.14 18.40
CA TYR A 124 -2.32 23.25 19.36
C TYR A 124 -3.76 23.42 19.88
N GLU A 125 -3.90 23.82 21.14
CA GLU A 125 -5.20 23.90 21.82
C GLU A 125 -5.92 25.22 21.51
N GLY A 126 -7.26 25.17 21.48
CA GLY A 126 -8.15 26.34 21.50
C GLY A 126 -8.48 26.94 20.12
N ASP A 127 -9.21 28.06 20.15
CA ASP A 127 -9.58 28.85 18.97
C ASP A 127 -8.42 29.74 18.48
N ILE A 128 -7.17 29.25 18.59
CA ILE A 128 -5.99 29.99 18.16
C ILE A 128 -6.01 30.11 16.64
N VAL A 129 -6.19 31.33 16.15
CA VAL A 129 -6.00 31.67 14.74
C VAL A 129 -4.51 31.84 14.50
N LYS A 130 -3.81 30.74 14.13
CA LYS A 130 -2.34 30.67 13.97
C LYS A 130 -1.76 31.89 13.25
N LYS A 131 -2.36 32.28 12.12
CA LYS A 131 -1.89 33.41 11.32
C LYS A 131 -1.91 34.74 12.08
N GLU A 132 -2.97 35.01 12.84
CA GLU A 132 -3.10 36.24 13.63
C GLU A 132 -2.05 36.27 14.74
N VAL A 133 -1.88 35.17 15.47
CA VAL A 133 -0.85 35.07 16.53
C VAL A 133 0.55 35.23 15.97
N MET A 134 0.85 34.63 14.83
CA MET A 134 2.15 34.78 14.17
C MET A 134 2.42 36.24 13.75
N GLU A 135 1.41 36.94 13.22
CA GLU A 135 1.52 38.35 12.83
C GLU A 135 1.64 39.29 14.04
N GLU A 136 0.83 39.09 15.08
CA GLU A 136 0.82 39.93 16.29
C GLU A 136 2.11 39.80 17.10
N GLU A 137 2.64 38.58 17.19
CA GLU A 137 3.85 38.29 17.98
C GLU A 137 5.14 38.28 17.14
N ASN A 138 5.03 38.49 15.82
CA ASN A 138 6.15 38.43 14.87
C ASN A 138 6.93 37.11 15.00
N LEU A 139 6.20 35.99 14.97
CA LEU A 139 6.76 34.63 15.10
C LEU A 139 6.94 33.98 13.73
N THR A 140 8.00 33.18 13.60
CA THR A 140 8.06 32.16 12.55
C THR A 140 7.09 31.01 12.87
N GLU A 141 6.86 30.14 11.90
CA GLU A 141 6.02 28.95 12.11
C GLU A 141 6.64 27.99 13.13
N GLU A 142 7.97 27.83 13.10
CA GLU A 142 8.71 27.05 14.08
C GLU A 142 8.56 27.64 15.50
N ASP A 143 8.70 28.96 15.64
CA ASP A 143 8.52 29.64 16.93
C ASP A 143 7.09 29.48 17.45
N PHE A 144 6.09 29.56 16.57
CA PHE A 144 4.69 29.30 16.90
C PHE A 144 4.51 27.90 17.46
N TYR A 145 4.98 26.86 16.76
CA TYR A 145 4.87 25.48 17.24
C TYR A 145 5.69 25.20 18.48
N SER A 146 6.85 25.84 18.63
CA SER A 146 7.65 25.71 19.85
C SER A 146 6.91 26.24 21.09
N LYS A 147 6.13 27.31 20.93
CA LYS A 147 5.41 28.01 22.01
C LYS A 147 4.00 27.47 22.26
N TYR A 148 3.24 27.23 21.19
CA TYR A 148 1.82 26.87 21.23
C TYR A 148 1.55 25.43 20.81
N GLY A 149 2.50 24.79 20.13
CA GLY A 149 2.39 23.45 19.62
C GLY A 149 2.70 22.35 20.64
N SER A 150 1.97 21.26 20.49
CA SER A 150 2.18 19.94 21.06
C SER A 150 2.53 18.99 19.91
N PRO A 151 3.62 18.21 20.00
CA PRO A 151 3.95 17.25 18.96
C PRO A 151 2.85 16.19 18.87
N VAL A 152 2.47 15.87 17.63
CA VAL A 152 1.67 14.68 17.31
C VAL A 152 2.64 13.58 16.97
N VAL A 153 2.53 12.45 17.65
CA VAL A 153 3.46 11.32 17.51
C VAL A 153 2.75 10.03 17.11
N ALA A 154 3.50 9.15 16.47
CA ALA A 154 3.11 7.79 16.13
C ALA A 154 4.24 6.81 16.49
N GLU A 155 3.89 5.55 16.70
CA GLU A 155 4.88 4.47 16.82
C GLU A 155 5.19 3.94 15.42
N ASN A 156 6.47 3.97 15.05
CA ASN A 156 6.96 3.39 13.81
C ASN A 156 7.86 2.18 14.09
N HIS A 157 7.55 1.04 13.48
CA HIS A 157 8.27 -0.20 13.74
C HIS A 157 9.48 -0.40 12.81
N TYR A 158 9.41 0.20 11.61
CA TYR A 158 10.43 0.08 10.58
C TYR A 158 10.61 1.43 9.89
N ASP A 159 11.84 1.94 9.92
CA ASP A 159 12.29 2.93 8.95
C ASP A 159 12.61 2.27 7.59
N ALA A 160 12.97 3.10 6.61
CA ALA A 160 13.25 2.66 5.24
C ALA A 160 14.44 1.70 5.16
N GLU A 161 15.47 1.89 6.00
CA GLU A 161 16.64 1.00 6.03
C GLU A 161 16.24 -0.38 6.54
N ALA A 162 15.55 -0.45 7.67
CA ALA A 162 15.10 -1.71 8.25
C ALA A 162 14.10 -2.46 7.34
N PHE A 163 13.20 -1.74 6.65
CA PHE A 163 12.28 -2.35 5.69
C PHE A 163 13.02 -2.87 4.46
N ALA A 164 13.96 -2.10 3.90
CA ALA A 164 14.77 -2.53 2.76
C ALA A 164 15.65 -3.75 3.09
N GLU A 165 16.21 -3.83 4.30
CA GLU A 165 16.98 -4.99 4.77
C GLU A 165 16.09 -6.24 4.90
N LEU A 166 14.89 -6.11 5.48
CA LEU A 166 13.92 -7.20 5.57
C LEU A 166 13.56 -7.75 4.20
N LEU A 167 13.24 -6.87 3.24
CA LEU A 167 12.95 -7.28 1.87
C LEU A 167 14.17 -7.91 1.18
N ALA A 168 15.37 -7.38 1.39
CA ALA A 168 16.59 -7.95 0.82
C ALA A 168 16.88 -9.36 1.34
N ASP A 169 16.62 -9.60 2.63
CA ASP A 169 16.75 -10.92 3.25
C ASP A 169 15.72 -11.91 2.67
N MET A 170 14.44 -11.52 2.54
CA MET A 170 13.42 -12.36 1.88
C MET A 170 13.72 -12.59 0.41
N LYS A 171 14.22 -11.58 -0.32
CA LYS A 171 14.62 -11.72 -1.73
C LYS A 171 15.71 -12.78 -1.90
N SER A 172 16.61 -12.93 -0.92
CA SER A 172 17.73 -13.87 -1.00
C SER A 172 17.32 -15.34 -1.02
N THR A 173 16.08 -15.65 -0.60
CA THR A 173 15.53 -17.01 -0.58
C THR A 173 14.67 -17.32 -1.81
N VAL A 174 14.32 -16.31 -2.60
CA VAL A 174 13.51 -16.45 -3.81
C VAL A 174 14.35 -16.96 -4.98
N ASN A 175 13.90 -18.00 -5.67
CA ASN A 175 14.58 -18.50 -6.88
C ASN A 175 14.12 -17.84 -8.17
N ASN A 176 12.85 -17.40 -8.22
CA ASN A 176 12.23 -16.83 -9.41
C ASN A 176 12.77 -15.42 -9.70
N GLU A 177 13.37 -15.23 -10.88
CA GLU A 177 14.00 -13.95 -11.26
C GLU A 177 13.01 -12.79 -11.33
N ASN A 178 11.77 -13.02 -11.78
CA ASN A 178 10.77 -11.97 -11.87
C ASN A 178 10.34 -11.48 -10.48
N LEU A 179 10.07 -12.40 -9.55
CA LEU A 179 9.76 -12.04 -8.17
C LEU A 179 10.97 -11.35 -7.49
N GLN A 180 12.20 -11.78 -7.77
CA GLN A 180 13.39 -11.07 -7.29
C GLN A 180 13.45 -9.63 -7.82
N ASN A 181 13.10 -9.41 -9.10
CA ASN A 181 13.10 -8.08 -9.70
C ASN A 181 12.04 -7.19 -9.04
N ASP A 182 10.81 -7.68 -8.85
CA ASP A 182 9.75 -6.90 -8.18
C ASP A 182 10.12 -6.56 -6.73
N LEU A 183 10.70 -7.50 -5.98
CA LEU A 183 11.22 -7.22 -4.62
C LEU A 183 12.34 -6.18 -4.66
N GLN A 184 13.22 -6.23 -5.67
CA GLN A 184 14.28 -5.24 -5.85
C GLN A 184 13.70 -3.85 -6.16
N GLN A 185 12.65 -3.77 -6.97
CA GLN A 185 11.97 -2.50 -7.25
C GLN A 185 11.39 -1.87 -5.97
N ILE A 186 10.79 -2.67 -5.08
CA ILE A 186 10.29 -2.17 -3.79
C ILE A 186 11.45 -1.64 -2.94
N ILE A 187 12.57 -2.37 -2.87
CA ILE A 187 13.77 -1.96 -2.12
C ILE A 187 14.33 -0.63 -2.67
N ASP A 188 14.43 -0.50 -3.99
CA ASP A 188 15.00 0.69 -4.62
C ASP A 188 14.09 1.90 -4.43
N ASN A 189 12.77 1.75 -4.61
CA ASN A 189 11.82 2.82 -4.30
C ASN A 189 11.85 3.21 -2.81
N THR A 190 12.01 2.24 -1.90
CA THR A 190 12.14 2.52 -0.46
C THR A 190 13.34 3.40 -0.15
N LYS A 191 14.50 3.08 -0.74
CA LYS A 191 15.72 3.89 -0.57
C LYS A 191 15.58 5.26 -1.20
N LEU A 192 15.06 5.34 -2.42
CA LEU A 192 14.84 6.60 -3.11
C LEU A 192 13.85 7.50 -2.37
N ALA A 193 12.78 6.95 -1.80
CA ALA A 193 11.83 7.70 -0.98
C ALA A 193 12.53 8.36 0.21
N ALA A 194 13.32 7.62 0.98
CA ALA A 194 14.08 8.14 2.12
C ALA A 194 15.19 9.14 1.71
N GLU A 195 15.88 8.90 0.59
CA GLU A 195 16.97 9.77 0.15
C GLU A 195 16.48 11.11 -0.43
N THR A 196 15.31 11.10 -1.09
CA THR A 196 14.87 12.23 -1.93
C THR A 196 13.63 12.95 -1.42
N HIS A 197 12.87 12.32 -0.52
CA HIS A 197 11.56 12.75 -0.08
C HIS A 197 10.62 13.06 -1.26
N GLU A 198 10.71 12.28 -2.34
CA GLU A 198 9.77 12.36 -3.45
C GLU A 198 8.62 11.38 -3.23
N MET A 199 7.41 11.91 -3.11
CA MET A 199 6.18 11.14 -2.88
C MET A 199 5.97 10.03 -3.90
N GLU A 200 6.42 10.23 -5.14
CA GLU A 200 6.29 9.26 -6.23
C GLU A 200 6.88 7.89 -5.85
N TYR A 201 8.05 7.86 -5.20
CA TYR A 201 8.67 6.60 -4.78
C TYR A 201 7.85 5.91 -3.66
N ALA A 202 7.32 6.68 -2.71
CA ALA A 202 6.45 6.13 -1.67
C ALA A 202 5.14 5.55 -2.25
N ASN A 203 4.58 6.21 -3.27
CA ASN A 203 3.41 5.72 -3.99
C ASN A 203 3.73 4.44 -4.77
N ASN A 204 4.89 4.37 -5.43
CA ASN A 204 5.30 3.16 -6.16
C ASN A 204 5.48 1.96 -5.23
N ILE A 205 6.01 2.14 -4.01
CA ILE A 205 6.07 1.08 -2.99
C ILE A 205 4.68 0.53 -2.73
N TYR A 206 3.70 1.40 -2.48
CA TYR A 206 2.32 0.97 -2.22
C TYR A 206 1.73 0.18 -3.39
N LYS A 207 1.88 0.67 -4.63
CA LYS A 207 1.36 -0.02 -5.81
C LYS A 207 1.95 -1.42 -5.97
N LEU A 208 3.27 -1.55 -5.86
CA LEU A 208 3.98 -2.82 -5.99
C LEU A 208 3.57 -3.81 -4.89
N VAL A 209 3.55 -3.35 -3.63
CA VAL A 209 3.17 -4.19 -2.49
C VAL A 209 1.71 -4.61 -2.55
N HIS A 210 0.82 -3.71 -2.98
CA HIS A 210 -0.60 -4.00 -3.17
C HIS A 210 -0.84 -5.05 -4.27
N ASP A 211 -0.22 -4.87 -5.43
CA ASP A 211 -0.33 -5.81 -6.55
C ASP A 211 0.28 -7.18 -6.19
N MET A 212 1.46 -7.19 -5.56
CA MET A 212 2.11 -8.42 -5.06
C MET A 212 1.25 -9.16 -4.04
N ASP A 213 0.61 -8.42 -3.14
CA ASP A 213 -0.28 -8.99 -2.15
C ASP A 213 -1.54 -9.59 -2.81
N TYR A 214 -2.29 -8.79 -3.55
CA TYR A 214 -3.62 -9.18 -4.04
C TYR A 214 -3.62 -10.08 -5.27
N PHE A 215 -2.58 -10.01 -6.10
CA PHE A 215 -2.55 -10.71 -7.38
C PHE A 215 -1.33 -11.62 -7.55
N LEU A 216 -0.49 -11.84 -6.54
CA LEU A 216 0.56 -12.85 -6.59
C LEU A 216 0.55 -13.77 -5.36
N LEU A 217 0.79 -13.21 -4.17
CA LEU A 217 0.98 -13.98 -2.94
C LEU A 217 -0.32 -14.38 -2.25
N ARG A 218 -1.39 -13.60 -2.46
CA ARG A 218 -2.77 -13.90 -2.03
C ARG A 218 -3.73 -13.67 -3.19
N TYR A 219 -5.04 -13.79 -2.92
CA TYR A 219 -6.06 -13.45 -3.91
C TYR A 219 -7.03 -12.45 -3.26
N GLY A 220 -6.72 -11.17 -3.45
CA GLY A 220 -7.44 -10.04 -2.86
C GLY A 220 -8.96 -10.11 -3.02
N PRO A 221 -9.50 -10.44 -4.21
CA PRO A 221 -10.95 -10.54 -4.41
C PRO A 221 -11.66 -11.51 -3.45
N ASP A 222 -11.04 -12.63 -3.08
CA ASP A 222 -11.65 -13.58 -2.14
C ASP A 222 -11.33 -13.25 -0.68
N ASP A 223 -10.11 -12.79 -0.42
CA ASP A 223 -9.63 -12.56 0.95
C ASP A 223 -10.18 -11.27 1.56
N VAL A 224 -10.38 -10.22 0.76
CA VAL A 224 -10.88 -8.91 1.21
C VAL A 224 -12.19 -8.49 0.56
N GLY A 225 -12.59 -9.09 -0.57
CA GLY A 225 -13.76 -8.66 -1.35
C GLY A 225 -15.11 -8.80 -0.65
N SER A 226 -15.20 -9.59 0.43
CA SER A 226 -16.40 -9.64 1.28
C SER A 226 -16.47 -8.52 2.32
N TYR A 227 -15.34 -7.86 2.59
CA TYR A 227 -15.20 -6.81 3.60
C TYR A 227 -15.11 -5.40 3.02
N VAL A 228 -14.87 -5.26 1.71
CA VAL A 228 -14.85 -3.96 1.02
C VAL A 228 -16.13 -3.72 0.22
N GLN A 229 -16.76 -2.56 0.43
CA GLN A 229 -17.93 -2.12 -0.34
C GLN A 229 -17.54 -1.65 -1.74
N ASP A 230 -16.34 -1.13 -1.90
CA ASP A 230 -15.79 -0.67 -3.17
C ASP A 230 -14.70 -1.62 -3.65
N LYS A 231 -15.04 -2.45 -4.64
CA LYS A 231 -14.12 -3.43 -5.22
C LYS A 231 -13.09 -2.77 -6.15
N SER A 232 -13.27 -1.49 -6.52
CA SER A 232 -12.32 -0.81 -7.39
C SER A 232 -10.94 -0.63 -6.74
N MET A 233 -10.87 -0.66 -5.41
CA MET A 233 -9.60 -0.60 -4.68
C MET A 233 -8.77 -1.88 -4.90
N ILE A 234 -9.41 -3.05 -4.95
CA ILE A 234 -8.73 -4.34 -5.11
C ILE A 234 -7.98 -4.41 -6.44
N SER A 235 -8.56 -3.89 -7.52
CA SER A 235 -7.96 -3.95 -8.86
C SER A 235 -7.16 -2.70 -9.23
N ARG A 236 -7.12 -1.69 -8.35
CA ARG A 236 -6.64 -0.34 -8.67
C ARG A 236 -5.22 -0.27 -9.22
N TYR A 237 -4.36 -1.16 -8.75
CA TYR A 237 -2.94 -1.16 -9.08
C TYR A 237 -2.49 -2.46 -9.73
N TYR A 238 -3.43 -3.24 -10.26
CA TYR A 238 -3.09 -4.40 -11.05
C TYR A 238 -2.26 -4.00 -12.29
N GLY A 239 -1.26 -4.81 -12.61
CA GLY A 239 -0.33 -4.57 -13.72
C GLY A 239 0.88 -3.70 -13.34
N THR A 240 1.14 -3.53 -12.04
CA THR A 240 2.36 -2.86 -11.56
C THR A 240 3.53 -3.83 -11.46
N LEU A 241 3.28 -5.12 -11.20
CA LEU A 241 4.33 -6.13 -11.15
C LEU A 241 4.88 -6.45 -12.54
N SER A 242 6.20 -6.53 -12.64
CA SER A 242 6.85 -7.08 -13.83
C SER A 242 6.72 -8.60 -13.93
N PHE A 243 6.21 -9.26 -12.87
CA PHE A 243 5.96 -10.70 -12.87
C PHE A 243 5.08 -11.20 -14.02
N TYR A 244 4.11 -10.39 -14.43
CA TYR A 244 3.12 -10.74 -15.46
C TYR A 244 3.50 -10.29 -16.88
N ASP A 245 4.64 -9.60 -17.05
CA ASP A 245 5.13 -9.09 -18.34
C ASP A 245 5.75 -10.17 -19.26
#